data_AF-A0A8E1WET4-F1
#
_entry.id   AF-A0A8E1WET4-F1
#
_cell.length_a   1.000
_cell.length_b   1.000
_cell.length_c   1.000
_cell.angle_alpha   90.00
_cell.angle_beta   90.00
_cell.angle_gamma   90.00
#
_symmetry.space_group_name_H-M   'P 1'
#
loop_
_entity.id
_entity.type
_entity.pdbx_description
1 polymer ?
#
loop_
_entity_poly.entity_id
_entity_poly.type
_entity_poly.pdbx_seq_one_letter_code
_entity_poly.pdbx_strand_id
1 'polypeptide(L)'
;MAAATLGLVGLDIQAASASELAKDLFGGKKLPAAIAPASYGFYSKGCFSGGVAIATDGPTWQAMRLSRNRRWGHPKMIALIEKLSREAAADGWPGLLVGDISQPRGGPMLTGHASHQIGLDADIWLTPMPDRRLSPTERENMSAVSMVNEKTHRVIEKRWTPAHTRLLERAASYPEVERILVNPGIKKKLCDTVTGDRSWLRKVRPFWGHDYHFHVRIGCQPGSQGCKEQDATPRGDGCDKSLAWWFTEEPWRPATGPAKPRARDIMTMSSLPKACRAVLDAPSPTSEAAVTYHGPGGSDYAATPAPQAPSVADTPVIADPGTPAAANAFAPRPSVDIPLPRPRPANK
;
A
#
# COMPACT_ATOMS: atom_id res chain seq x y z
N MET A 1 9.90 -64.62 -41.73
CA MET A 1 8.65 -63.83 -41.56
C MET A 1 8.32 -63.88 -40.07
N ALA A 2 8.66 -62.89 -39.23
CA ALA A 2 8.04 -61.55 -39.08
C ALA A 2 6.49 -61.66 -38.96
N ALA A 3 5.82 -61.17 -37.92
CA ALA A 3 5.99 -59.85 -37.30
C ALA A 3 5.62 -59.82 -35.80
N ALA A 4 6.36 -59.00 -35.06
CA ALA A 4 6.06 -58.57 -33.70
C ALA A 4 5.16 -57.33 -33.74
N THR A 5 4.04 -57.34 -33.02
CA THR A 5 3.18 -56.18 -32.82
C THR A 5 3.63 -55.42 -31.56
N LEU A 6 4.25 -54.27 -31.80
CA LEU A 6 4.61 -53.26 -30.80
C LEU A 6 3.35 -52.66 -30.16
N GLY A 7 3.29 -52.65 -28.83
CA GLY A 7 2.32 -51.88 -28.06
C GLY A 7 2.63 -50.38 -28.13
N LEU A 8 1.65 -49.58 -28.55
CA LEU A 8 1.68 -48.13 -28.44
C LEU A 8 1.34 -47.74 -27.00
N VAL A 9 2.35 -47.37 -26.22
CA VAL A 9 2.18 -46.65 -24.97
C VAL A 9 1.80 -45.21 -25.32
N GLY A 10 0.55 -44.84 -25.03
CA GLY A 10 0.10 -43.46 -25.13
C GLY A 10 0.86 -42.59 -24.12
N LEU A 11 1.68 -41.67 -24.62
CA LEU A 11 2.16 -40.54 -23.84
C LEU A 11 0.99 -39.59 -23.64
N ASP A 12 0.41 -39.60 -22.44
CA ASP A 12 -0.44 -38.51 -21.97
C ASP A 12 0.42 -37.24 -21.90
N ILE A 13 0.35 -36.43 -22.95
CA ILE A 13 0.85 -35.06 -22.94
C ILE A 13 -0.11 -34.28 -22.06
N GLN A 14 0.14 -34.28 -20.75
CA GLN A 14 -0.42 -33.27 -19.86
C GLN A 14 0.07 -31.91 -20.36
N ALA A 15 -0.82 -31.21 -21.07
CA ALA A 15 -0.64 -29.80 -21.37
C ALA A 15 -0.32 -29.09 -20.04
N ALA A 16 0.90 -28.56 -19.93
CA ALA A 16 1.29 -27.75 -18.80
C ALA A 16 0.32 -26.57 -18.72
N SER A 17 -0.66 -26.63 -17.81
CA SER A 17 -1.57 -25.53 -17.56
C SER A 17 -0.71 -24.35 -17.11
N ALA A 18 -0.75 -23.26 -17.88
CA ALA A 18 -0.10 -22.02 -17.47
C ALA A 18 -0.62 -21.69 -16.06
N SER A 19 0.28 -21.65 -15.07
CA SER A 19 -0.10 -21.44 -13.68
C SER A 19 -0.90 -20.13 -13.55
N GLU A 20 -2.08 -20.21 -12.94
CA GLU A 20 -2.98 -19.06 -12.82
C GLU A 20 -2.30 -17.86 -12.14
N LEU A 21 -2.51 -16.67 -12.71
CA LEU A 21 -1.91 -15.44 -12.20
C LEU A 21 -2.56 -15.06 -10.87
N ALA A 22 -1.73 -14.64 -9.93
CA ALA A 22 -2.22 -14.22 -8.61
C ALA A 22 -3.18 -13.03 -8.71
N LYS A 23 -2.98 -12.12 -9.67
CA LYS A 23 -3.88 -10.97 -9.85
C LYS A 23 -5.32 -11.37 -10.18
N ASP A 24 -5.50 -12.46 -10.93
CA ASP A 24 -6.82 -12.91 -11.37
C ASP A 24 -7.54 -13.61 -10.21
N LEU A 25 -6.81 -14.45 -9.47
CA LEU A 25 -7.29 -15.12 -8.25
C LEU A 25 -7.71 -14.14 -7.15
N PHE A 26 -6.84 -13.18 -6.81
CA PHE A 26 -7.13 -12.19 -5.78
C PHE A 26 -8.18 -11.17 -6.25
N GLY A 27 -8.12 -10.75 -7.52
CA GLY A 27 -9.10 -9.83 -8.12
C GLY A 27 -10.51 -10.43 -8.25
N GLY A 28 -10.62 -11.76 -8.29
CA GLY A 28 -11.92 -12.46 -8.30
C GLY A 28 -12.64 -12.47 -6.95
N LYS A 29 -11.95 -12.23 -5.82
CA LYS A 29 -12.58 -12.28 -4.50
C LYS A 29 -13.44 -11.04 -4.25
N LYS A 30 -14.66 -11.26 -3.76
CA LYS A 30 -15.63 -10.19 -3.46
C LYS A 30 -15.57 -9.71 -2.01
N LEU A 31 -15.24 -10.63 -1.09
CA LEU A 31 -15.21 -10.39 0.35
C LEU A 31 -13.86 -10.82 0.95
N PRO A 32 -13.48 -10.24 2.11
CA PRO A 32 -12.22 -10.55 2.76
C PRO A 32 -12.20 -11.99 3.29
N ALA A 33 -11.02 -12.44 3.71
CA ALA A 33 -10.88 -13.69 4.44
C ALA A 33 -11.38 -13.49 5.88
N ALA A 34 -12.39 -14.25 6.32
CA ALA A 34 -12.98 -14.22 7.66
C ALA A 34 -12.14 -15.00 8.67
N ILE A 35 -10.88 -14.59 8.81
CA ILE A 35 -9.90 -15.09 9.77
C ILE A 35 -9.18 -13.91 10.41
N ALA A 36 -8.31 -14.15 11.39
CA ALA A 36 -7.62 -13.09 12.12
C ALA A 36 -6.89 -12.09 11.19
N PRO A 37 -6.91 -10.78 11.52
CA PRO A 37 -6.20 -9.77 10.75
C PRO A 37 -4.69 -9.97 10.77
N ALA A 38 -4.09 -10.04 9.58
CA ALA A 38 -2.64 -10.14 9.42
C ALA A 38 -2.23 -9.78 7.99
N SER A 39 -1.08 -9.10 7.85
CA SER A 39 -0.43 -8.79 6.58
C SER A 39 0.72 -9.78 6.31
N TYR A 40 0.86 -10.25 5.07
CA TYR A 40 1.88 -11.23 4.70
C TYR A 40 2.71 -10.77 3.50
N GLY A 41 4.03 -10.87 3.61
CA GLY A 41 4.96 -10.51 2.53
C GLY A 41 5.28 -9.02 2.53
N PHE A 42 5.51 -8.48 1.33
CA PHE A 42 5.88 -7.07 1.14
C PHE A 42 4.75 -6.32 0.45
N TYR A 43 4.73 -4.99 0.57
CA TYR A 43 3.67 -4.11 0.05
C TYR A 43 3.28 -4.36 -1.42
N SER A 44 4.22 -4.79 -2.25
CA SER A 44 4.05 -5.12 -3.67
C SER A 44 4.24 -6.61 -4.01
N LYS A 45 4.24 -7.49 -3.01
CA LYS A 45 4.41 -8.93 -3.16
C LYS A 45 3.87 -9.63 -1.91
N GLY A 46 2.55 -9.68 -1.79
CA GLY A 46 1.91 -10.16 -0.57
C GLY A 46 0.39 -10.28 -0.66
N CYS A 47 -0.24 -10.50 0.48
CA CYS A 47 -1.68 -10.55 0.69
C CYS A 47 -1.99 -10.13 2.14
N PHE A 48 -3.28 -10.02 2.49
CA PHE A 48 -3.69 -9.88 3.89
C PHE A 48 -5.03 -10.57 4.16
N SER A 49 -5.26 -10.89 5.42
CA SER A 49 -6.50 -11.49 5.93
C SER A 49 -7.17 -10.62 6.99
N GLY A 50 -8.39 -10.98 7.40
CA GLY A 50 -9.14 -10.25 8.42
C GLY A 50 -9.38 -8.80 8.04
N GLY A 51 -9.51 -8.55 6.73
CA GLY A 51 -9.71 -7.23 6.19
C GLY A 51 -11.07 -6.67 6.57
N VAL A 52 -11.10 -5.37 6.80
CA VAL A 52 -12.33 -4.61 6.96
C VAL A 52 -12.38 -3.54 5.88
N ALA A 53 -13.58 -3.16 5.49
CA ALA A 53 -13.78 -2.10 4.52
C ALA A 53 -14.04 -0.77 5.21
N ILE A 54 -13.47 0.35 4.74
CA ILE A 54 -13.97 1.66 5.18
C ILE A 54 -15.35 1.91 4.60
N ALA A 55 -16.34 2.33 5.39
CA ALA A 55 -17.68 2.65 4.87
C ALA A 55 -17.61 3.57 3.64
N THR A 56 -18.54 3.39 2.71
CA THR A 56 -18.59 4.21 1.48
C THR A 56 -18.68 5.69 1.81
N ASP A 57 -19.30 6.01 2.93
CA ASP A 57 -19.56 7.34 3.43
C ASP A 57 -19.23 7.41 4.92
N GLY A 58 -18.64 8.53 5.31
CA GLY A 58 -18.59 8.94 6.70
C GLY A 58 -18.83 10.43 6.83
N PRO A 59 -18.80 10.97 8.05
CA PRO A 59 -19.03 12.40 8.28
C PRO A 59 -18.05 13.27 7.49
N THR A 60 -16.78 12.85 7.42
CA THR A 60 -15.68 13.63 6.84
C THR A 60 -14.99 12.94 5.66
N TRP A 61 -15.51 11.83 5.13
CA TRP A 61 -14.95 11.15 3.95
C TRP A 61 -16.00 10.60 3.00
N GLN A 62 -15.57 10.36 1.76
CA GLN A 62 -16.30 9.59 0.74
C GLN A 62 -15.32 8.69 -0.01
N ALA A 63 -15.64 7.39 -0.11
CA ALA A 63 -14.87 6.44 -0.90
C ALA A 63 -15.20 6.59 -2.41
N MET A 64 -14.16 6.55 -3.23
CA MET A 64 -14.20 6.76 -4.69
C MET A 64 -14.02 5.44 -5.43
N ARG A 65 -14.47 5.39 -6.70
CA ARG A 65 -14.28 4.21 -7.58
C ARG A 65 -14.77 2.90 -6.93
N LEU A 66 -15.95 2.93 -6.33
CA LEU A 66 -16.56 1.83 -5.58
C LEU A 66 -16.61 0.53 -6.40
N SER A 67 -16.86 0.65 -7.72
CA SER A 67 -16.89 -0.47 -8.66
C SER A 67 -15.62 -1.33 -8.67
N ARG A 68 -14.47 -0.76 -8.28
CA ARG A 68 -13.18 -1.48 -8.23
C ARG A 68 -13.09 -2.47 -7.09
N ASN A 69 -13.96 -2.37 -6.09
CA ASN A 69 -13.92 -3.18 -4.85
C ASN A 69 -12.57 -3.08 -4.10
N ARG A 70 -12.07 -1.84 -3.90
CA ARG A 70 -10.74 -1.57 -3.33
C ARG A 70 -10.73 -0.82 -2.00
N ARG A 71 -11.87 -0.77 -1.32
CA ARG A 71 -12.03 -0.06 -0.03
C ARG A 71 -11.64 -0.90 1.19
N TRP A 72 -10.85 -1.96 1.00
CA TRP A 72 -10.50 -2.95 2.04
C TRP A 72 -9.08 -2.74 2.54
N GLY A 73 -8.84 -2.94 3.84
CA GLY A 73 -7.51 -2.87 4.41
C GLY A 73 -7.40 -3.61 5.73
N HIS A 74 -6.18 -3.66 6.26
CA HIS A 74 -5.95 -4.08 7.63
C HIS A 74 -6.72 -3.13 8.57
N PRO A 75 -7.33 -3.60 9.68
CA PRO A 75 -8.12 -2.75 10.57
C PRO A 75 -7.40 -1.48 11.03
N LYS A 76 -6.09 -1.58 11.29
CA LYS A 76 -5.24 -0.43 11.64
C LYS A 76 -5.12 0.62 10.52
N MET A 77 -5.10 0.18 9.25
CA MET A 77 -5.11 1.09 8.11
C MET A 77 -6.45 1.82 7.98
N ILE A 78 -7.55 1.09 8.13
CA ILE A 78 -8.90 1.68 8.04
C ILE A 78 -9.13 2.67 9.20
N ALA A 79 -8.72 2.32 10.42
CA ALA A 79 -8.76 3.22 11.56
C ALA A 79 -7.93 4.49 11.35
N LEU A 80 -6.75 4.38 10.74
CA LEU A 80 -5.93 5.54 10.39
C LEU A 80 -6.61 6.44 9.37
N ILE A 81 -7.25 5.90 8.33
CA ILE A 81 -7.95 6.71 7.32
C ILE A 81 -9.10 7.47 7.96
N GLU A 82 -9.90 6.83 8.81
CA GLU A 82 -10.99 7.53 9.52
C GLU A 82 -10.44 8.62 10.45
N LYS A 83 -9.40 8.30 11.23
CA LYS A 83 -8.74 9.29 12.10
C LYS A 83 -8.20 10.47 11.30
N LEU A 84 -7.49 10.22 10.21
CA LEU A 84 -7.01 11.24 9.27
C LEU A 84 -8.16 12.09 8.75
N SER A 85 -9.28 11.46 8.42
CA SER A 85 -10.45 12.15 7.90
C SER A 85 -11.01 13.17 8.87
N ARG A 86 -11.17 12.76 10.14
CA ARG A 86 -11.68 13.63 11.20
C ARG A 86 -10.69 14.72 11.58
N GLU A 87 -9.41 14.39 11.74
CA GLU A 87 -8.38 15.36 12.15
C GLU A 87 -8.03 16.35 11.04
N ALA A 88 -7.96 15.91 9.78
CA ALA A 88 -7.77 16.81 8.65
C ALA A 88 -8.95 17.79 8.53
N ALA A 89 -10.18 17.35 8.81
CA ALA A 89 -11.34 18.22 8.89
C ALA A 89 -11.22 19.28 9.97
N ALA A 90 -10.76 18.90 11.16
CA ALA A 90 -10.45 19.85 12.23
C ALA A 90 -9.33 20.84 11.83
N ASP A 91 -8.37 20.42 10.99
CA ASP A 91 -7.31 21.28 10.44
C ASP A 91 -7.76 22.15 9.24
N GLY A 92 -9.05 22.13 8.90
CA GLY A 92 -9.66 22.94 7.84
C GLY A 92 -9.60 22.33 6.44
N TRP A 93 -9.36 21.02 6.31
CA TRP A 93 -9.58 20.28 5.06
C TRP A 93 -11.05 19.85 4.96
N PRO A 94 -11.78 20.02 3.84
CA PRO A 94 -13.23 19.77 3.85
C PRO A 94 -13.64 18.30 4.02
N GLY A 95 -12.70 17.38 3.89
CA GLY A 95 -12.90 15.94 4.06
C GLY A 95 -12.13 15.12 3.03
N LEU A 96 -12.01 13.82 3.23
CA LEU A 96 -11.23 12.95 2.34
C LEU A 96 -12.07 12.38 1.21
N LEU A 97 -11.54 12.47 -0.01
CA LEU A 97 -11.92 11.56 -1.09
C LEU A 97 -10.92 10.39 -1.06
N VAL A 98 -11.39 9.22 -0.61
CA VAL A 98 -10.56 8.02 -0.41
C VAL A 98 -10.53 7.20 -1.69
N GLY A 99 -9.34 6.98 -2.23
CA GLY A 99 -9.09 6.16 -3.43
C GLY A 99 -8.90 4.68 -3.11
N ASP A 100 -7.97 4.04 -3.83
CA ASP A 100 -7.70 2.61 -3.67
C ASP A 100 -6.98 2.36 -2.32
N ILE A 101 -7.45 1.39 -1.54
CA ILE A 101 -6.78 0.87 -0.33
C ILE A 101 -6.17 -0.49 -0.66
N SER A 102 -6.98 -1.53 -0.83
CA SER A 102 -6.58 -2.87 -1.27
C SER A 102 -7.82 -3.64 -1.74
N GLN A 103 -7.60 -4.71 -2.52
CA GLN A 103 -8.64 -5.72 -2.80
C GLN A 103 -9.04 -6.45 -1.50
N PRO A 104 -10.17 -7.17 -1.43
CA PRO A 104 -10.67 -7.75 -0.17
C PRO A 104 -9.68 -8.66 0.56
N ARG A 105 -8.82 -9.35 -0.19
CA ARG A 105 -7.79 -10.25 0.34
C ARG A 105 -6.37 -9.79 -0.01
N GLY A 106 -6.23 -8.55 -0.48
CA GLY A 106 -4.97 -8.00 -0.95
C GLY A 106 -4.54 -8.59 -2.29
N GLY A 107 -3.28 -8.98 -2.39
CA GLY A 107 -2.72 -9.58 -3.61
C GLY A 107 -2.46 -8.55 -4.72
N PRO A 108 -1.75 -8.97 -5.79
CA PRO A 108 -1.56 -8.12 -6.97
C PRO A 108 -2.90 -7.67 -7.56
N MET A 109 -3.03 -6.38 -7.86
CA MET A 109 -4.25 -5.83 -8.45
C MET A 109 -4.37 -6.18 -9.93
N LEU A 110 -5.60 -6.36 -10.40
CA LEU A 110 -5.91 -6.51 -11.83
C LEU A 110 -5.36 -5.34 -12.67
N THR A 111 -5.38 -4.13 -12.11
CA THR A 111 -4.99 -2.89 -12.76
C THR A 111 -4.44 -1.87 -11.75
N GLY A 112 -3.69 -0.86 -12.23
CA GLY A 112 -3.29 0.28 -11.42
C GLY A 112 -1.99 0.06 -10.66
N HIS A 113 -2.07 -0.11 -9.34
CA HIS A 113 -0.92 -0.01 -8.43
C HIS A 113 -0.03 -1.26 -8.47
N ALA A 114 1.25 -1.07 -8.13
CA ALA A 114 2.18 -2.18 -7.90
C ALA A 114 2.13 -2.66 -6.43
N SER A 115 1.89 -1.75 -5.49
CA SER A 115 1.68 -2.00 -4.06
C SER A 115 0.20 -2.28 -3.71
N HIS A 116 -0.27 -1.93 -2.50
CA HIS A 116 -1.65 -2.15 -2.04
C HIS A 116 -2.03 -3.63 -1.95
N GLN A 117 -1.03 -4.50 -1.78
CA GLN A 117 -1.27 -5.94 -1.72
C GLN A 117 -1.50 -6.46 -0.30
N ILE A 118 -1.10 -5.72 0.73
CA ILE A 118 -1.09 -6.21 2.12
C ILE A 118 -1.98 -5.42 3.08
N GLY A 119 -2.87 -4.56 2.57
CA GLY A 119 -3.84 -3.84 3.40
C GLY A 119 -3.26 -2.69 4.24
N LEU A 120 -2.05 -2.21 3.90
CA LEU A 120 -1.30 -1.18 4.66
C LEU A 120 -0.95 0.05 3.81
N ASP A 121 -1.62 0.20 2.66
CA ASP A 121 -1.47 1.31 1.73
C ASP A 121 -2.85 1.92 1.44
N ALA A 122 -2.93 3.24 1.25
CA ALA A 122 -4.13 3.88 0.71
C ALA A 122 -3.78 5.14 -0.09
N ASP A 123 -4.58 5.40 -1.12
CA ASP A 123 -4.53 6.66 -1.86
C ASP A 123 -5.59 7.62 -1.35
N ILE A 124 -5.19 8.86 -1.08
CA ILE A 124 -6.08 9.94 -0.67
C ILE A 124 -5.95 11.06 -1.69
N TRP A 125 -7.06 11.46 -2.30
CA TRP A 125 -7.03 12.51 -3.31
C TRP A 125 -6.68 13.85 -2.69
N LEU A 126 -5.90 14.65 -3.42
CA LEU A 126 -5.64 16.05 -3.12
C LEU A 126 -6.75 16.97 -3.65
N THR A 127 -7.78 16.40 -4.27
CA THR A 127 -8.99 17.14 -4.61
C THR A 127 -9.85 17.29 -3.35
N PRO A 128 -10.20 18.51 -2.93
CA PRO A 128 -11.04 18.72 -1.76
C PRO A 128 -12.41 18.03 -1.92
N MET A 129 -12.87 17.34 -0.87
CA MET A 129 -14.20 16.76 -0.84
C MET A 129 -15.27 17.87 -0.96
N PRO A 130 -16.29 17.72 -1.82
CA PRO A 130 -17.37 18.71 -1.91
C PRO A 130 -18.26 18.69 -0.66
N ASP A 131 -18.92 19.81 -0.37
CA ASP A 131 -19.88 19.96 0.73
C ASP A 131 -21.25 19.29 0.45
N ARG A 132 -21.20 18.13 -0.20
CA ARG A 132 -22.35 17.27 -0.47
C ARG A 132 -21.88 15.85 -0.67
N ARG A 133 -22.83 14.91 -0.59
CA ARG A 133 -22.56 13.53 -0.99
C ARG A 133 -22.55 13.43 -2.52
N LEU A 134 -21.50 12.78 -3.02
CA LEU A 134 -21.37 12.36 -4.41
C LEU A 134 -22.22 11.12 -4.60
N SER A 135 -23.01 11.10 -5.66
CA SER A 135 -23.71 9.90 -6.12
C SER A 135 -22.71 8.80 -6.54
N PRO A 136 -23.14 7.53 -6.59
CA PRO A 136 -22.30 6.45 -7.09
C PRO A 136 -21.68 6.75 -8.46
N THR A 137 -22.47 7.27 -9.41
CA THR A 137 -22.00 7.63 -10.76
C THR A 137 -20.93 8.72 -10.73
N GLU A 138 -21.10 9.75 -9.89
CA GLU A 138 -20.08 10.80 -9.75
C GLU A 138 -18.78 10.23 -9.18
N ARG A 139 -18.84 9.31 -8.21
CA ARG A 139 -17.63 8.67 -7.65
C ARG A 139 -16.86 7.84 -8.65
N GLU A 140 -17.53 7.30 -9.67
CA GLU A 140 -16.88 6.57 -10.77
C GLU A 140 -16.27 7.51 -11.81
N ASN A 141 -16.95 8.62 -12.12
CA ASN A 141 -16.62 9.46 -13.28
C ASN A 141 -15.88 10.76 -12.94
N MET A 142 -15.94 11.24 -11.69
CA MET A 142 -15.24 12.44 -11.27
C MET A 142 -13.73 12.28 -11.48
N SER A 143 -13.10 13.22 -12.18
CA SER A 143 -11.65 13.23 -12.35
C SER A 143 -10.96 13.83 -11.13
N ALA A 144 -9.89 13.19 -10.68
CA ALA A 144 -9.00 13.81 -9.71
C ALA A 144 -8.24 14.98 -10.37
N VAL A 145 -8.03 16.06 -9.62
CA VAL A 145 -7.35 17.25 -10.11
C VAL A 145 -5.86 17.15 -9.83
N SER A 146 -5.03 17.22 -10.87
CA SER A 146 -3.57 17.28 -10.71
C SER A 146 -3.15 18.61 -10.05
N MET A 147 -2.28 18.52 -9.06
CA MET A 147 -1.65 19.64 -8.37
C MET A 147 -0.36 20.10 -9.07
N VAL A 148 0.14 19.37 -10.06
CA VAL A 148 1.45 19.60 -10.67
C VAL A 148 1.33 19.83 -12.17
N ASN A 149 2.12 20.76 -12.69
CA ASN A 149 2.24 20.98 -14.12
C ASN A 149 3.16 19.92 -14.73
N GLU A 150 2.66 19.20 -15.74
CA GLU A 150 3.36 18.06 -16.35
C GLU A 150 4.73 18.42 -16.96
N LYS A 151 4.88 19.63 -17.52
CA LYS A 151 6.12 20.06 -18.18
C LYS A 151 7.19 20.50 -17.20
N THR A 152 6.79 21.23 -16.16
CA THR A 152 7.74 21.83 -15.20
C THR A 152 7.97 20.97 -13.97
N HIS A 153 7.10 19.98 -13.75
CA HIS A 153 7.04 19.18 -12.52
C HIS A 153 6.92 20.06 -11.25
N ARG A 154 6.34 21.26 -11.37
CA ARG A 154 6.10 22.18 -10.25
C ARG A 154 4.62 22.24 -9.90
N VAL A 155 4.31 22.55 -8.65
CA VAL A 155 2.93 22.76 -8.21
C VAL A 155 2.29 23.91 -8.98
N ILE A 156 1.02 23.73 -9.36
CA ILE A 156 0.18 24.76 -9.96
C ILE A 156 -0.36 25.62 -8.81
N GLU A 157 0.23 26.80 -8.61
CA GLU A 157 -0.04 27.67 -7.45
C GLU A 157 -1.53 27.95 -7.21
N LYS A 158 -2.31 28.19 -8.27
CA LYS A 158 -3.77 28.43 -8.15
C LYS A 158 -4.59 27.25 -7.62
N ARG A 159 -4.01 26.04 -7.55
CA ARG A 159 -4.68 24.83 -7.04
C ARG A 159 -4.21 24.47 -5.62
N TRP A 160 -3.02 24.91 -5.24
CA TRP A 160 -2.42 24.57 -3.96
C TRP A 160 -2.81 25.60 -2.90
N THR A 161 -3.24 25.10 -1.74
CA THR A 161 -3.61 25.93 -0.60
C THR A 161 -2.85 25.48 0.64
N PRO A 162 -2.71 26.33 1.68
CA PRO A 162 -2.12 25.91 2.94
C PRO A 162 -2.78 24.67 3.57
N ALA A 163 -4.06 24.41 3.27
CA ALA A 163 -4.77 23.22 3.76
C ALA A 163 -4.19 21.92 3.19
N HIS A 164 -3.64 21.92 1.97
CA HIS A 164 -2.96 20.75 1.41
C HIS A 164 -1.67 20.42 2.19
N THR A 165 -0.91 21.45 2.58
CA THR A 165 0.27 21.29 3.43
C THR A 165 -0.13 20.68 4.77
N ARG A 166 -1.15 21.22 5.44
CA ARG A 166 -1.63 20.69 6.73
C ARG A 166 -2.15 19.26 6.65
N LEU A 167 -2.83 18.90 5.56
CA LEU A 167 -3.28 17.53 5.32
C LEU A 167 -2.10 16.53 5.27
N LEU A 168 -1.05 16.88 4.51
CA LEU A 168 0.14 16.02 4.39
C LEU A 168 0.96 15.97 5.68
N GLU A 169 1.04 17.10 6.40
CA GLU A 169 1.67 17.18 7.72
C GLU A 169 0.93 16.31 8.73
N ARG A 170 -0.40 16.45 8.81
CA ARG A 170 -1.27 15.62 9.66
C ARG A 170 -1.06 14.15 9.39
N ALA A 171 -1.12 13.73 8.13
CA ALA A 171 -0.90 12.34 7.75
C ALA A 171 0.51 11.85 8.14
N ALA A 172 1.54 12.69 7.99
CA ALA A 172 2.92 12.30 8.31
C ALA A 172 3.17 12.23 9.83
N SER A 173 2.40 12.99 10.62
CA SER A 173 2.56 13.07 12.08
C SER A 173 2.29 11.73 12.79
N TYR A 174 1.50 10.85 12.18
CA TYR A 174 1.12 9.58 12.81
C TYR A 174 2.31 8.62 12.92
N PRO A 175 2.53 8.01 14.09
CA PRO A 175 3.69 7.15 14.33
C PRO A 175 3.65 5.89 13.46
N GLU A 176 2.45 5.35 13.18
CA GLU A 176 2.28 4.20 12.30
C GLU A 176 2.57 4.49 10.82
N VAL A 177 2.56 5.75 10.37
CA VAL A 177 2.88 6.13 8.99
C VAL A 177 4.39 6.12 8.78
N GLU A 178 4.85 5.31 7.83
CA GLU A 178 6.26 5.23 7.46
C GLU A 178 6.60 6.13 6.26
N ARG A 179 5.66 6.23 5.31
CA ARG A 179 5.86 6.96 4.06
C ARG A 179 4.57 7.60 3.56
N ILE A 180 4.73 8.78 2.98
CA ILE A 180 3.75 9.43 2.13
C ILE A 180 4.39 9.63 0.78
N LEU A 181 3.92 8.96 -0.27
CA LEU A 181 4.42 9.17 -1.63
C LEU A 181 3.61 10.28 -2.30
N VAL A 182 4.33 11.26 -2.84
CA VAL A 182 3.78 12.40 -3.56
C VAL A 182 4.61 12.65 -4.82
N ASN A 183 4.06 13.42 -5.77
CA ASN A 183 4.85 13.91 -6.88
C ASN A 183 6.04 14.75 -6.38
N PRO A 184 7.22 14.70 -7.03
CA PRO A 184 8.36 15.55 -6.68
C PRO A 184 8.03 17.05 -6.60
N GLY A 185 7.12 17.55 -7.44
CA GLY A 185 6.67 18.94 -7.41
C GLY A 185 6.01 19.32 -6.09
N ILE A 186 5.18 18.44 -5.54
CA ILE A 186 4.53 18.62 -4.22
C ILE A 186 5.59 18.59 -3.12
N LYS A 187 6.50 17.61 -3.15
CA LYS A 187 7.60 17.53 -2.19
C LYS A 187 8.43 18.82 -2.20
N LYS A 188 8.74 19.36 -3.38
CA LYS A 188 9.45 20.63 -3.50
C LYS A 188 8.66 21.80 -2.93
N LYS A 189 7.36 21.91 -3.25
CA LYS A 189 6.51 22.96 -2.68
C LYS A 189 6.58 22.96 -1.15
N LEU A 190 6.45 21.80 -0.53
CA LEU A 190 6.61 21.65 0.91
C LEU A 190 8.00 22.07 1.40
N CYS A 191 9.07 21.61 0.73
CA CYS A 191 10.43 21.99 1.08
C CYS A 191 10.67 23.51 1.01
N ASP A 192 10.07 24.19 0.04
CA ASP A 192 10.24 25.62 -0.18
C ASP A 192 9.44 26.47 0.83
N THR A 193 8.27 25.98 1.29
CA THR A 193 7.32 26.80 2.06
C THR A 193 7.18 26.43 3.53
N VAL A 194 7.49 25.20 3.92
CA VAL A 194 7.36 24.77 5.33
C VAL A 194 8.48 25.40 6.16
N THR A 195 8.12 26.10 7.22
CA THR A 195 9.04 26.68 8.19
C THR A 195 8.77 26.09 9.58
N GLY A 196 9.70 26.23 10.53
CA GLY A 196 9.56 25.60 11.84
C GLY A 196 9.91 24.12 11.83
N ASP A 197 9.07 23.26 12.42
CA ASP A 197 9.31 21.82 12.42
C ASP A 197 9.16 21.22 11.02
N ARG A 198 10.24 20.62 10.54
CA ARG A 198 10.35 19.97 9.24
C ARG A 198 10.60 18.47 9.35
N SER A 199 10.61 17.92 10.56
CA SER A 199 10.94 16.51 10.80
C SER A 199 10.00 15.56 10.05
N TRP A 200 8.72 15.92 9.93
CA TRP A 200 7.69 15.16 9.24
C TRP A 200 7.93 15.03 7.72
N LEU A 201 8.63 16.00 7.11
CA LEU A 201 8.98 15.97 5.69
C LEU A 201 9.82 14.72 5.36
N ARG A 202 10.56 14.18 6.32
CA ARG A 202 11.33 12.93 6.15
C ARG A 202 10.46 11.77 5.63
N LYS A 203 9.19 11.69 6.04
CA LYS A 203 8.24 10.65 5.59
C LYS A 203 7.66 10.95 4.21
N VAL A 204 7.67 12.20 3.76
CA VAL A 204 7.17 12.60 2.44
C VAL A 204 8.23 12.29 1.38
N ARG A 205 7.95 11.33 0.51
CA ARG A 205 8.88 10.80 -0.49
C ARG A 205 8.41 11.12 -1.90
N PRO A 206 9.28 11.71 -2.75
CA PRO A 206 8.95 11.94 -4.15
C PRO A 206 8.83 10.59 -4.90
N PHE A 207 7.81 10.47 -5.74
CA PHE A 207 7.59 9.31 -6.61
C PHE A 207 6.89 9.73 -7.91
N TRP A 208 7.04 8.96 -8.99
CA TRP A 208 6.36 9.25 -10.25
C TRP A 208 4.83 9.18 -10.11
N GLY A 209 4.11 9.99 -10.89
CA GLY A 209 2.66 10.15 -10.71
C GLY A 209 2.37 10.94 -9.43
N HIS A 210 1.43 10.45 -8.62
CA HIS A 210 1.08 11.01 -7.30
C HIS A 210 0.88 12.54 -7.30
N ASP A 211 0.39 13.06 -8.41
CA ASP A 211 0.21 14.49 -8.68
C ASP A 211 -1.20 14.95 -8.31
N TYR A 212 -2.17 14.04 -8.23
CA TYR A 212 -3.56 14.33 -7.82
C TYR A 212 -3.98 13.61 -6.52
N HIS A 213 -3.13 12.74 -5.98
CA HIS A 213 -3.33 12.03 -4.73
C HIS A 213 -1.99 11.88 -4.02
N PHE A 214 -2.02 11.62 -2.71
CA PHE A 214 -0.88 11.07 -2.00
C PHE A 214 -1.16 9.63 -1.61
N HIS A 215 -0.12 8.81 -1.65
CA HIS A 215 -0.14 7.43 -1.18
C HIS A 215 0.36 7.43 0.25
N VAL A 216 -0.45 6.99 1.21
CA VAL A 216 -0.02 6.76 2.59
C VAL A 216 0.29 5.28 2.81
N ARG A 217 1.41 5.01 3.49
CA ARG A 217 1.85 3.67 3.88
C ARG A 217 2.07 3.60 5.37
N ILE A 218 1.50 2.58 6.01
CA ILE A 218 1.78 2.25 7.41
C ILE A 218 2.72 1.06 7.53
N GLY A 219 3.41 0.97 8.67
CA GLY A 219 4.30 -0.15 8.99
C GLY A 219 3.58 -1.47 9.23
N CYS A 220 4.35 -2.55 9.32
CA CYS A 220 3.81 -3.87 9.68
C CYS A 220 3.15 -3.83 11.06
N GLN A 221 1.95 -4.40 11.17
CA GLN A 221 1.15 -4.33 12.39
C GLN A 221 1.38 -5.54 13.30
N PRO A 222 1.23 -5.41 14.63
CA PRO A 222 1.31 -6.54 15.55
C PRO A 222 0.41 -7.71 15.11
N GLY A 223 0.90 -8.94 15.26
CA GLY A 223 0.20 -10.15 14.79
C GLY A 223 0.42 -10.52 13.32
N SER A 224 1.07 -9.65 12.52
CA SER A 224 1.37 -9.91 11.11
C SER A 224 2.69 -10.66 10.90
N GLN A 225 2.77 -11.91 11.37
CA GLN A 225 3.97 -12.73 11.17
C GLN A 225 4.27 -12.92 9.68
N GLY A 226 5.50 -12.60 9.28
CA GLY A 226 5.92 -12.66 7.87
C GLY A 226 5.55 -11.44 7.03
N CYS A 227 5.00 -10.38 7.64
CA CYS A 227 5.03 -9.04 7.07
C CYS A 227 6.49 -8.54 7.02
N LYS A 228 6.90 -8.01 5.87
CA LYS A 228 8.25 -7.52 5.63
C LYS A 228 8.23 -5.99 5.60
N GLU A 229 8.98 -5.41 6.52
CA GLU A 229 9.19 -3.97 6.60
C GLU A 229 9.94 -3.46 5.36
N GLN A 230 9.77 -2.18 5.07
CA GLN A 230 10.61 -1.47 4.11
C GLN A 230 11.73 -0.76 4.87
N ASP A 231 12.91 -0.63 4.27
CA ASP A 231 14.03 0.11 4.87
C ASP A 231 13.61 1.46 5.43
N ALA A 232 14.26 1.97 6.48
CA ALA A 232 13.96 3.29 6.99
C ALA A 232 14.16 4.39 5.91
N THR A 233 13.37 5.46 5.96
CA THR A 233 13.64 6.63 5.13
C THR A 233 15.00 7.24 5.48
N PRO A 234 15.74 7.81 4.50
CA PRO A 234 17.00 8.50 4.78
C PRO A 234 16.84 9.56 5.87
N ARG A 235 17.94 9.88 6.56
CA ARG A 235 17.95 10.97 7.54
C ARG A 235 17.73 12.32 6.85
N GLY A 236 17.31 13.31 7.61
CA GLY A 236 16.99 14.65 7.11
C GLY A 236 15.57 14.77 6.56
N ASP A 237 15.20 15.96 6.11
CA ASP A 237 13.89 16.26 5.55
C ASP A 237 13.75 15.83 4.08
N GLY A 238 14.85 15.41 3.44
CA GLY A 238 14.90 15.01 2.04
C GLY A 238 14.70 16.17 1.06
N CYS A 239 15.04 17.40 1.48
CA CYS A 239 15.02 18.62 0.67
C CYS A 239 16.42 18.98 0.15
N ASP A 240 17.18 17.97 -0.27
CA ASP A 240 18.59 18.06 -0.65
C ASP A 240 18.82 17.61 -2.12
N LYS A 241 20.05 17.20 -2.45
CA LYS A 241 20.42 16.69 -3.78
C LYS A 241 19.52 15.52 -4.25
N SER A 242 18.99 14.71 -3.33
CA SER A 242 18.07 13.62 -3.67
C SER A 242 16.73 14.13 -4.23
N LEU A 243 16.27 15.31 -3.82
CA LEU A 243 15.11 15.98 -4.40
C LEU A 243 15.48 16.74 -5.68
N ALA A 244 16.65 17.38 -5.71
CA ALA A 244 17.12 18.12 -6.89
C ALA A 244 17.23 17.21 -8.13
N TRP A 245 17.62 15.94 -7.95
CA TRP A 245 17.68 14.94 -9.03
C TRP A 245 16.36 14.80 -9.81
N TRP A 246 15.21 14.92 -9.16
CA TRP A 246 13.87 14.86 -9.81
C TRP A 246 13.60 16.00 -10.79
N PHE A 247 14.41 17.05 -10.76
CA PHE A 247 14.31 18.21 -11.64
C PHE A 247 15.45 18.27 -12.67
N THR A 248 16.13 17.14 -12.88
CA THR A 248 16.98 16.88 -14.04
C THR A 248 16.19 16.12 -15.11
N GLU A 249 16.77 15.94 -16.30
CA GLU A 249 16.12 15.15 -17.36
C GLU A 249 16.09 13.65 -17.06
N GLU A 250 17.10 13.14 -16.35
CA GLU A 250 17.36 11.71 -16.15
C GLU A 250 16.13 10.91 -15.65
N PRO A 251 15.40 11.30 -14.59
CA PRO A 251 14.21 10.58 -14.12
C PRO A 251 13.05 10.49 -15.11
N TRP A 252 13.04 11.35 -16.12
CA TRP A 252 11.94 11.51 -17.08
C TRP A 252 12.27 10.95 -18.46
N ARG A 253 13.52 10.53 -18.68
CA ARG A 253 13.91 9.89 -19.94
C ARG A 253 13.09 8.62 -20.16
N PRO A 254 12.55 8.42 -21.38
CA PRO A 254 11.90 7.17 -21.73
C PRO A 254 12.85 5.99 -21.50
N ALA A 255 12.31 4.89 -20.99
CA ALA A 255 13.08 3.66 -20.87
C ALA A 255 13.55 3.18 -22.25
N THR A 256 14.83 2.85 -22.37
CA THR A 256 15.41 2.26 -23.58
C THR A 256 15.23 0.74 -23.57
N GLY A 257 14.87 0.15 -24.72
CA GLY A 257 14.71 -1.30 -24.89
C GLY A 257 13.27 -1.80 -24.77
N PRO A 258 13.04 -3.12 -24.90
CA PRO A 258 11.71 -3.70 -24.83
C PRO A 258 11.09 -3.50 -23.45
N ALA A 259 9.78 -3.21 -23.42
CA ALA A 259 9.06 -3.07 -22.17
C ALA A 259 9.10 -4.40 -21.41
N LYS A 260 9.66 -4.39 -20.20
CA LYS A 260 9.58 -5.54 -19.29
C LYS A 260 8.12 -5.71 -18.83
N PRO A 261 7.62 -6.94 -18.72
CA PRO A 261 6.28 -7.16 -18.19
C PRO A 261 6.19 -6.60 -16.77
N ARG A 262 5.03 -6.00 -16.43
CA ARG A 262 4.81 -5.49 -15.08
C ARG A 262 4.80 -6.67 -14.12
N ALA A 263 5.36 -6.50 -12.93
CA ALA A 263 5.48 -7.59 -11.96
C ALA A 263 4.14 -8.30 -11.69
N ARG A 264 3.03 -7.55 -11.58
CA ARG A 264 1.68 -8.11 -11.41
C ARG A 264 1.19 -9.00 -12.56
N ASP A 265 1.70 -8.79 -13.77
CA ASP A 265 1.25 -9.47 -14.99
C ASP A 265 1.96 -10.82 -15.20
N ILE A 266 2.97 -11.11 -14.39
CA ILE A 266 3.71 -12.38 -14.38
C ILE A 266 3.72 -13.04 -13.01
N MET A 267 3.14 -12.41 -11.99
CA MET A 267 3.15 -12.92 -10.63
C MET A 267 2.12 -14.05 -10.48
N THR A 268 2.62 -15.22 -10.15
CA THR A 268 1.83 -16.43 -9.87
C THR A 268 1.69 -16.64 -8.36
N MET A 269 0.82 -17.57 -7.93
CA MET A 269 0.71 -17.92 -6.52
C MET A 269 2.01 -18.45 -5.90
N SER A 270 2.88 -19.10 -6.69
CA SER A 270 4.19 -19.55 -6.20
C SER A 270 5.17 -18.41 -5.94
N SER A 271 4.90 -17.23 -6.50
CA SER A 271 5.67 -16.01 -6.21
C SER A 271 5.32 -15.40 -4.86
N LEU A 272 4.14 -15.70 -4.28
CA LEU A 272 3.63 -15.08 -3.06
C LEU A 272 4.04 -15.86 -1.79
N PRO A 273 3.98 -15.24 -0.59
CA PRO A 273 4.11 -15.97 0.66
C PRO A 273 3.15 -17.16 0.74
N LYS A 274 3.59 -18.28 1.34
CA LYS A 274 2.77 -19.50 1.46
C LYS A 274 1.40 -19.24 2.12
N ALA A 275 1.37 -18.33 3.11
CA ALA A 275 0.15 -17.91 3.80
C ALA A 275 -0.92 -17.38 2.83
N CYS A 276 -0.54 -16.80 1.69
CA CYS A 276 -1.47 -16.23 0.74
C CYS A 276 -2.39 -17.25 0.06
N ARG A 277 -1.99 -18.52 0.00
CA ARG A 277 -2.90 -19.58 -0.43
C ARG A 277 -4.01 -19.81 0.61
N ALA A 278 -3.65 -19.91 1.89
CA ALA A 278 -4.63 -20.03 2.97
C ALA A 278 -5.57 -18.82 3.04
N VAL A 279 -5.05 -17.61 2.84
CA VAL A 279 -5.88 -16.39 2.74
C VAL A 279 -6.87 -16.48 1.58
N LEU A 280 -6.43 -16.95 0.41
CA LEU A 280 -7.28 -17.08 -0.78
C LEU A 280 -8.40 -18.11 -0.59
N ASP A 281 -8.13 -19.18 0.16
CA ASP A 281 -9.04 -20.32 0.35
C ASP A 281 -9.95 -20.17 1.58
N ALA A 282 -9.63 -19.23 2.48
CA ALA A 282 -10.40 -18.97 3.70
C ALA A 282 -11.89 -18.63 3.42
N PRO A 283 -12.80 -18.93 4.35
CA PRO A 283 -14.20 -18.54 4.23
C PRO A 283 -14.34 -17.01 4.15
N SER A 284 -15.43 -16.56 3.51
CA SER A 284 -15.84 -15.15 3.51
C SER A 284 -16.74 -14.87 4.73
N PRO A 285 -16.84 -13.61 5.18
CA PRO A 285 -17.87 -13.22 6.15
C PRO A 285 -19.27 -13.38 5.56
N THR A 286 -20.29 -13.35 6.43
CA THR A 286 -21.70 -13.49 6.03
C THR A 286 -22.18 -12.35 5.13
N SER A 287 -21.59 -11.17 5.24
CA SER A 287 -21.84 -10.03 4.36
C SER A 287 -20.71 -9.00 4.43
N GLU A 288 -20.71 -8.05 3.49
CA GLU A 288 -19.86 -6.85 3.53
C GLU A 288 -20.18 -5.94 4.72
N ALA A 289 -21.46 -5.85 5.10
CA ALA A 289 -21.90 -5.03 6.22
C ALA A 289 -21.31 -5.51 7.56
N ALA A 290 -21.17 -6.83 7.74
CA ALA A 290 -20.58 -7.43 8.95
C ALA A 290 -19.10 -7.05 9.18
N VAL A 291 -18.41 -6.56 8.14
CA VAL A 291 -16.98 -6.21 8.16
C VAL A 291 -16.71 -4.80 7.60
N THR A 292 -17.71 -3.92 7.65
CA THR A 292 -17.56 -2.52 7.23
C THR A 292 -17.38 -1.60 8.44
N TYR A 293 -16.33 -0.78 8.39
CA TYR A 293 -15.96 0.18 9.41
C TYR A 293 -16.70 1.50 9.26
N HIS A 294 -17.49 1.85 10.29
CA HIS A 294 -18.35 3.03 10.30
C HIS A 294 -17.86 4.18 11.19
N GLY A 295 -16.68 4.07 11.82
CA GLY A 295 -16.17 5.05 12.76
C GLY A 295 -16.22 4.60 14.22
N PRO A 296 -15.67 5.41 15.16
CA PRO A 296 -15.80 5.16 16.60
C PRO A 296 -17.29 5.17 16.99
N GLY A 297 -17.80 4.05 17.50
CA GLY A 297 -19.22 3.87 17.86
C GLY A 297 -20.06 3.10 16.82
N GLY A 298 -19.50 2.76 15.66
CA GLY A 298 -20.04 1.70 14.80
C GLY A 298 -19.70 0.34 15.40
N SER A 299 -20.66 -0.59 15.38
CA SER A 299 -20.57 -1.94 15.97
C SER A 299 -19.18 -2.57 15.85
N ASP A 300 -18.67 -3.13 16.96
CA ASP A 300 -17.44 -3.91 16.99
C ASP A 300 -17.38 -4.89 15.81
N TYR A 301 -16.27 -4.87 15.05
CA TYR A 301 -16.06 -5.85 13.99
C TYR A 301 -16.11 -7.23 14.62
N ALA A 302 -17.06 -8.07 14.19
CA ALA A 302 -17.08 -9.47 14.55
C ALA A 302 -15.90 -10.16 13.84
N ALA A 303 -14.69 -9.98 14.38
CA ALA A 303 -13.63 -10.94 14.15
C ALA A 303 -14.12 -12.25 14.78
N THR A 304 -14.41 -13.24 13.94
CA THR A 304 -14.64 -14.61 14.42
C THR A 304 -13.48 -14.95 15.38
N PRO A 305 -13.74 -15.42 16.61
CA PRO A 305 -12.67 -15.75 17.53
C PRO A 305 -11.69 -16.71 16.86
N ALA A 306 -10.39 -16.45 17.01
CA ALA A 306 -9.37 -17.39 16.57
C ALA A 306 -9.65 -18.77 17.21
N PRO A 307 -9.48 -19.89 16.49
CA PRO A 307 -9.45 -21.19 17.13
C PRO A 307 -8.40 -21.15 18.24
N GLN A 308 -8.79 -21.55 19.47
CA GLN A 308 -7.88 -21.61 20.60
C GLN A 308 -6.65 -22.45 20.21
N ALA A 309 -5.46 -21.87 20.36
CA ALA A 309 -4.23 -22.62 20.22
C ALA A 309 -4.20 -23.73 21.30
N PRO A 310 -3.76 -24.96 20.97
CA PRO A 310 -3.57 -25.99 21.98
C PRO A 310 -2.56 -25.50 23.02
N SER A 311 -2.85 -25.74 24.31
CA SER A 311 -1.97 -25.36 25.42
C SER A 311 -0.60 -26.01 25.23
N VAL A 312 0.45 -25.18 25.10
CA VAL A 312 1.83 -25.66 25.09
C VAL A 312 2.18 -25.98 26.54
N ALA A 313 2.37 -27.26 26.85
CA ALA A 313 2.95 -27.69 28.12
C ALA A 313 4.42 -27.24 28.18
N ASP A 314 4.83 -26.77 29.36
CA ASP A 314 6.18 -26.25 29.62
C ASP A 314 7.28 -27.25 29.25
N THR A 315 8.21 -26.83 28.40
CA THR A 315 9.51 -27.51 28.18
C THR A 315 10.59 -26.77 28.98
N PRO A 316 11.48 -27.48 29.70
CA PRO A 316 12.45 -26.85 30.57
C PRO A 316 13.61 -26.20 29.79
N VAL A 317 14.04 -25.05 30.31
CA VAL A 317 15.16 -24.24 29.82
C VAL A 317 16.48 -24.92 30.15
N ILE A 318 17.31 -25.20 29.14
CA ILE A 318 18.74 -25.48 29.32
C ILE A 318 19.49 -24.16 29.11
N ALA A 319 20.21 -23.72 30.14
CA ALA A 319 21.09 -22.56 30.10
C ALA A 319 22.46 -22.97 29.54
N ASP A 320 23.01 -22.15 28.64
CA ASP A 320 24.40 -22.27 28.17
C ASP A 320 25.13 -20.94 28.44
N PRO A 321 26.29 -20.92 29.14
CA PRO A 321 27.04 -19.71 29.43
C PRO A 321 28.15 -19.50 28.39
N GLY A 322 28.16 -18.34 27.71
CA GLY A 322 29.29 -18.01 26.85
C GLY A 322 29.11 -16.76 26.00
N THR A 323 29.32 -15.58 26.58
CA THR A 323 29.55 -14.34 25.83
C THR A 323 31.05 -14.08 25.72
N PRO A 324 31.53 -13.54 24.58
CA PRO A 324 32.57 -12.52 24.67
C PRO A 324 32.21 -11.21 23.92
N ALA A 325 32.32 -10.13 24.70
CA ALA A 325 32.84 -8.79 24.43
C ALA A 325 32.67 -8.09 23.06
N ALA A 326 31.88 -7.02 23.09
CA ALA A 326 32.16 -5.63 22.69
C ALA A 326 32.86 -5.35 21.33
N ALA A 327 32.06 -4.84 20.38
CA ALA A 327 32.55 -3.99 19.29
C ALA A 327 32.22 -2.51 19.59
N ASN A 328 33.26 -1.68 19.55
CA ASN A 328 33.31 -0.26 19.92
C ASN A 328 32.30 0.63 19.15
N ALA A 329 31.53 1.44 19.89
CA ALA A 329 30.48 2.33 19.39
C ALA A 329 30.98 3.68 18.79
N PHE A 330 32.26 3.81 18.44
CA PHE A 330 32.86 5.09 18.01
C PHE A 330 33.66 5.03 16.68
N ALA A 331 33.36 4.06 15.80
CA ALA A 331 33.91 4.11 14.44
C ALA A 331 33.28 5.30 13.64
N PRO A 332 34.09 6.12 12.93
CA PRO A 332 33.56 7.11 12.00
C PRO A 332 32.68 6.43 10.96
N ARG A 333 31.45 6.93 10.78
CA ARG A 333 30.55 6.38 9.75
C ARG A 333 31.14 6.69 8.38
N PRO A 334 31.27 5.70 7.48
CA PRO A 334 31.65 5.99 6.10
C PRO A 334 30.66 6.99 5.50
N SER A 335 31.16 7.91 4.69
CA SER A 335 30.32 8.82 3.92
C SER A 335 29.47 8.01 2.95
N VAL A 336 28.24 7.72 3.36
CA VAL A 336 27.26 7.08 2.48
C VAL A 336 26.81 8.15 1.51
N ASP A 337 27.20 8.00 0.24
CA ASP A 337 26.56 8.72 -0.85
C ASP A 337 25.06 8.50 -0.74
N ILE A 338 24.30 9.58 -0.60
CA ILE A 338 22.85 9.53 -0.49
C ILE A 338 22.33 8.77 -1.71
N PRO A 339 21.74 7.56 -1.56
CA PRO A 339 21.33 6.78 -2.71
C PRO A 339 20.31 7.57 -3.51
N LEU A 340 20.65 7.87 -4.77
CA LEU A 340 19.72 8.54 -5.67
C LEU A 340 18.57 7.58 -6.00
N PRO A 341 17.33 8.09 -6.14
CA PRO A 341 16.22 7.30 -6.64
C PRO A 341 16.56 6.72 -8.02
N ARG A 342 16.08 5.51 -8.32
CA ARG A 342 16.35 4.83 -9.60
C ARG A 342 15.56 5.49 -10.75
N PRO A 343 15.91 5.27 -12.03
CA PRO A 343 15.11 5.75 -13.16
C PRO A 343 13.67 5.22 -13.17
N ARG A 344 12.77 5.92 -13.87
CA ARG A 344 11.36 5.53 -14.02
C ARG A 344 11.24 4.12 -14.61
N PRO A 345 10.47 3.20 -14.00
CA PRO A 345 10.12 1.94 -14.65
C PRO A 345 9.36 2.20 -15.96
N ALA A 346 9.61 1.39 -16.99
CA ALA A 346 8.90 1.50 -18.26
C ALA A 346 7.38 1.30 -18.04
N ASN A 347 6.59 2.34 -18.23
CA ASN A 347 5.13 2.25 -18.27
C ASN A 347 4.69 2.03 -19.71
N LYS A 348 4.23 0.83 -20.07
CA LYS A 348 3.24 0.63 -21.13
C LYS A 348 2.09 -0.17 -20.54
#